data_AF-A0A0G0WLX7-F1
#
_entry.id   AF-A0A0G0WLX7-F1
#
_cell.length_a   1.000
_cell.length_b   1.000
_cell.length_c   1.000
_cell.angle_alpha   90.00
_cell.angle_beta   90.00
_cell.angle_gamma   90.00
#
_symmetry.space_group_name_H-M   'P 1'
#
loop_
_entity.id
_entity.type
_entity.pdbx_description
1 polymer ?
#
loop_
_entity_poly.entity_id
_entity_poly.type
_entity_poly.pdbx_seq_one_letter_code
_entity_poly.pdbx_strand_id
1 'polypeptide(L)'
;MKPVRQEHSYGCGVACLAFVLCTDYETVLDMFEKGKYKAENIGFFCKELTSLLNSRNLKYEWKYVKPRIRKRIYSPNVIVFIKRSKKYPVGHYLARCEDKWMDPWINFPSLNIKAGFRKRLSGTAIYAIIPG
;
A
#
# COMPACT_ATOMS: atom_id res chain seq x y z
N MET A 1 -5.26 -11.16 -9.82
CA MET A 1 -5.52 -9.72 -9.57
C MET A 1 -4.67 -8.86 -10.50
N LYS A 2 -5.18 -7.72 -10.97
CA LYS A 2 -4.45 -6.77 -11.83
C LYS A 2 -3.72 -5.73 -10.96
N PRO A 3 -2.45 -5.37 -11.23
CA PRO A 3 -1.78 -4.29 -10.51
C PRO A 3 -2.54 -2.98 -10.62
N VAL A 4 -2.64 -2.23 -9.52
CA VAL A 4 -3.27 -0.90 -9.50
C VAL A 4 -2.19 0.16 -9.43
N ARG A 5 -2.18 1.06 -10.41
CA ARG A 5 -1.27 2.22 -10.49
C ARG A 5 -1.72 3.29 -9.51
N GLN A 6 -0.78 3.94 -8.82
CA GLN A 6 -1.13 5.18 -8.12
C GLN A 6 -1.34 6.31 -9.12
N GLU A 7 -2.39 7.10 -8.93
CA GLU A 7 -2.71 8.21 -9.84
C GLU A 7 -2.21 9.56 -9.33
N HIS A 8 -1.93 9.65 -8.03
CA HIS A 8 -1.48 10.87 -7.36
C HIS A 8 -0.12 10.63 -6.67
N SER A 9 0.64 11.69 -6.42
CA SER A 9 2.02 11.64 -5.89
C SER A 9 2.19 10.84 -4.59
N TYR A 10 1.20 10.90 -3.70
CA TYR A 10 1.17 10.19 -2.41
C TYR A 10 0.07 9.10 -2.36
N GLY A 11 -0.40 8.66 -3.53
CA GLY A 11 -1.48 7.70 -3.69
C GLY A 11 -1.13 6.22 -3.49
N CYS A 12 0.12 5.87 -3.15
CA CYS A 12 0.55 4.47 -3.07
C CYS A 12 -0.29 3.62 -2.09
N GLY A 13 -0.77 4.22 -0.99
CA GLY A 13 -1.66 3.56 -0.04
C GLY A 13 -3.05 3.24 -0.63
N VAL A 14 -3.62 4.19 -1.38
CA VAL A 14 -4.92 4.03 -2.08
C VAL A 14 -4.82 2.92 -3.11
N ALA A 15 -3.77 2.91 -3.91
CA ALA A 15 -3.54 1.86 -4.90
C ALA A 15 -3.39 0.46 -4.27
N CYS A 16 -2.73 0.36 -3.11
CA CYS A 16 -2.64 -0.90 -2.37
C CYS A 16 -3.98 -1.38 -1.83
N LEU A 17 -4.81 -0.48 -1.32
CA LEU A 17 -6.17 -0.80 -0.88
C LEU A 17 -7.06 -1.22 -2.06
N ALA A 18 -7.03 -0.47 -3.16
CA ALA A 18 -7.79 -0.80 -4.37
C ALA A 18 -7.42 -2.20 -4.89
N PHE A 19 -6.13 -2.53 -4.90
CA PHE A 19 -5.66 -3.86 -5.24
C PHE A 19 -6.19 -4.95 -4.28
N VAL A 20 -6.10 -4.75 -2.97
CA VAL A 20 -6.58 -5.71 -1.96
C VAL A 20 -8.12 -5.88 -2.02
N LEU A 21 -8.84 -4.80 -2.27
CA LEU A 21 -10.30 -4.78 -2.38
C LEU A 21 -10.81 -5.21 -3.76
N CYS A 22 -9.92 -5.52 -4.70
CA CYS A 22 -10.26 -5.86 -6.08
C CYS A 22 -11.16 -4.80 -6.77
N THR A 23 -10.89 -3.53 -6.52
CA THR A 23 -11.62 -2.39 -7.08
C THR A 23 -10.67 -1.38 -7.73
N ASP A 24 -11.18 -0.33 -8.36
CA ASP A 24 -10.36 0.72 -8.96
C ASP A 24 -9.85 1.76 -7.94
N TYR A 25 -8.85 2.54 -8.36
CA TYR A 25 -8.16 3.51 -7.53
C TYR A 25 -9.08 4.64 -7.05
N GLU A 26 -9.88 5.21 -7.96
CA GLU A 26 -10.75 6.35 -7.68
C GLU A 26 -11.88 5.98 -6.72
N THR A 27 -12.47 4.79 -6.90
CA THR A 27 -13.46 4.24 -5.97
C THR A 27 -12.94 4.17 -4.54
N VAL A 28 -11.67 3.82 -4.32
CA VAL A 28 -11.07 3.84 -2.97
C VAL A 28 -10.71 5.24 -2.51
N LEU A 29 -10.25 6.10 -3.42
CA LEU A 29 -9.92 7.49 -3.12
C LEU A 29 -11.12 8.22 -2.52
N ASP A 30 -12.30 8.03 -3.11
CA ASP A 30 -13.57 8.65 -2.71
C ASP A 30 -14.10 8.16 -1.35
N MET A 31 -13.59 7.02 -0.85
CA MET A 31 -13.95 6.53 0.49
C MET A 31 -13.24 7.30 1.60
N PHE A 32 -12.22 8.09 1.29
CA PHE A 32 -11.51 8.90 2.26
C PHE A 32 -12.05 10.33 2.27
N GLU A 33 -12.28 10.86 3.47
CA GLU A 33 -12.50 12.29 3.63
C GLU A 33 -11.29 13.07 3.10
N LYS A 34 -11.54 14.04 2.20
CA LYS A 34 -10.50 14.80 1.51
C LYS A 34 -9.47 13.91 0.82
N GLY A 35 -9.89 12.74 0.33
CA GLY A 35 -9.03 11.72 -0.27
C GLY A 35 -8.10 12.28 -1.35
N LYS A 36 -8.63 13.03 -2.32
CA LYS A 36 -7.85 13.66 -3.39
C LYS A 36 -6.75 14.59 -2.86
N TYR A 37 -7.10 15.54 -1.99
CA TYR A 37 -6.14 16.46 -1.38
C TYR A 37 -5.00 15.70 -0.67
N LYS A 38 -5.34 14.64 0.08
CA LYS A 38 -4.35 13.83 0.77
C LYS A 38 -3.45 13.07 -0.20
N ALA A 39 -4.03 12.45 -1.23
CA ALA A 39 -3.28 11.70 -2.23
C ALA A 39 -2.34 12.60 -3.05
N GLU A 40 -2.66 13.88 -3.20
CA GLU A 40 -1.82 14.88 -3.88
C GLU A 40 -0.69 15.41 -2.99
N ASN A 41 -0.92 15.58 -1.69
CA ASN A 41 -0.07 16.43 -0.85
C ASN A 41 0.63 15.74 0.34
N ILE A 42 0.05 14.68 0.91
CA ILE A 42 0.47 14.19 2.25
C ILE A 42 0.60 12.66 2.32
N GLY A 43 -0.34 11.94 1.70
CA GLY A 43 -0.49 10.50 1.80
C GLY A 43 -1.43 10.06 2.91
N PHE A 44 -1.32 8.77 3.27
CA PHE A 44 -2.27 8.10 4.17
C PHE A 44 -1.54 7.29 5.23
N PHE A 45 -2.00 7.37 6.48
CA PHE A 45 -1.43 6.63 7.60
C PHE A 45 -1.98 5.21 7.67
N CYS A 46 -1.18 4.25 8.18
CA CYS A 46 -1.60 2.86 8.34
C CYS A 46 -2.92 2.72 9.11
N LYS A 47 -3.16 3.58 10.12
CA LYS A 47 -4.42 3.63 10.86
C LYS A 47 -5.60 3.89 9.95
N GLU A 48 -5.48 4.82 9.01
CA GLU A 48 -6.55 5.21 8.09
C GLU A 48 -6.85 4.10 7.09
N LEU A 49 -5.81 3.51 6.50
CA LEU A 49 -5.98 2.37 5.60
C LEU A 49 -6.65 1.19 6.32
N THR A 50 -6.23 0.91 7.55
CA THR A 50 -6.80 -0.16 8.38
C THR A 50 -8.25 0.13 8.74
N SER A 51 -8.59 1.37 9.10
CA SER A 51 -9.97 1.79 9.38
C SER A 51 -10.88 1.60 8.17
N LEU A 52 -10.41 1.92 6.96
CA LEU A 52 -11.18 1.69 5.73
C LEU A 52 -11.42 0.20 5.48
N LEU A 53 -10.41 -0.65 5.63
CA LEU A 53 -10.59 -2.10 5.50
C LEU A 53 -11.63 -2.63 6.51
N ASN A 54 -11.51 -2.19 7.77
CA ASN A 54 -12.43 -2.59 8.84
C ASN A 54 -13.86 -2.09 8.61
N SER A 55 -14.07 -0.88 8.03
CA SER A 55 -15.41 -0.39 7.69
C SER A 55 -16.08 -1.20 6.57
N ARG A 56 -15.30 -2.00 5.83
CA ARG A 56 -15.77 -2.98 4.84
C ARG A 56 -15.92 -4.40 5.42
N ASN A 57 -16.00 -4.53 6.74
CA ASN A 57 -16.07 -5.81 7.47
C ASN A 57 -14.86 -6.73 7.25
N LEU A 58 -13.74 -6.20 6.74
CA LEU A 58 -12.49 -6.96 6.64
C LEU A 58 -11.69 -6.76 7.92
N LYS A 59 -11.46 -7.82 8.69
CA LYS A 59 -10.70 -7.74 9.95
C LYS A 59 -9.22 -7.52 9.66
N TYR A 60 -8.73 -6.31 9.91
CA TYR A 60 -7.34 -5.93 9.74
C TYR A 60 -6.78 -5.20 10.96
N GLU A 61 -5.48 -5.39 11.18
CA GLU A 61 -4.70 -4.68 12.19
C GLU A 61 -3.44 -4.08 11.54
N TRP A 62 -2.97 -2.93 12.02
CA TRP A 62 -1.65 -2.43 11.64
C TRP A 62 -0.66 -2.64 12.77
N LYS A 63 0.58 -3.01 12.42
CA LYS A 63 1.65 -3.29 13.38
C LYS A 63 2.99 -2.76 12.90
N TYR A 64 3.81 -2.32 13.85
CA TYR A 64 5.23 -2.11 13.60
C TYR A 64 5.94 -3.45 13.38
N VAL A 65 6.76 -3.55 12.34
CA VAL A 65 7.45 -4.79 11.94
C VAL A 65 8.59 -5.10 12.91
N LYS A 66 8.29 -5.97 13.89
CA LYS A 66 9.25 -6.59 14.81
C LYS A 66 9.64 -8.01 14.33
N PRO A 67 10.77 -8.59 14.78
CA PRO A 67 11.18 -9.94 14.39
C PRO A 67 10.06 -10.98 14.50
N ARG A 68 9.26 -10.93 15.57
CA ARG A 68 8.13 -11.84 15.81
C ARG A 68 7.02 -11.82 14.74
N ILE A 69 6.83 -10.70 14.03
CA ILE A 69 5.80 -10.60 12.97
C ILE A 69 6.41 -10.57 11.56
N ARG A 70 7.74 -10.67 11.43
CA ARG A 70 8.43 -10.52 10.14
C ARG A 70 7.99 -11.55 9.10
N LYS A 71 7.63 -12.76 9.51
CA LYS A 71 7.08 -13.78 8.60
C LYS A 71 5.67 -13.44 8.12
N ARG A 72 4.84 -12.84 8.99
CA ARG A 72 3.45 -12.47 8.66
C ARG A 72 3.35 -11.44 7.53
N ILE A 73 4.39 -10.64 7.30
CA ILE A 73 4.35 -9.65 6.21
C ILE A 73 4.26 -10.30 4.82
N TYR A 74 4.63 -11.58 4.71
CA TYR A 74 4.59 -12.32 3.45
C TYR A 74 3.27 -13.06 3.22
N SER A 75 2.31 -12.96 4.14
CA SER A 75 0.97 -13.50 3.97
C SER A 75 0.20 -12.75 2.87
N PRO A 76 -0.72 -13.41 2.14
CA PRO A 76 -1.56 -12.76 1.16
C PRO A 76 -2.33 -11.55 1.73
N ASN A 77 -2.60 -10.57 0.87
CA ASN A 77 -3.40 -9.37 1.18
C ASN A 77 -2.85 -8.48 2.30
N VAL A 78 -1.57 -8.66 2.65
CA VAL A 78 -0.84 -7.76 3.53
C VAL A 78 -0.40 -6.53 2.77
N ILE A 79 -0.56 -5.35 3.36
CA ILE A 79 0.04 -4.12 2.85
C ILE A 79 1.21 -3.75 3.76
N VAL A 80 2.36 -3.41 3.21
CA VAL A 80 3.52 -2.94 3.99
C VAL A 80 3.85 -1.51 3.63
N PHE A 81 4.30 -0.75 4.63
CA PHE A 81 4.98 0.52 4.41
C PHE A 81 6.48 0.30 4.53
N ILE A 82 7.22 0.55 3.45
CA ILE A 82 8.68 0.55 3.47
C ILE A 82 9.21 1.92 3.88
N LYS A 83 10.27 1.90 4.69
CA LYS A 83 10.89 3.13 5.21
C LYS A 83 11.45 4.01 4.10
N ARG A 84 11.59 5.30 4.44
CA ARG A 84 12.29 6.29 3.61
C ARG A 84 13.69 5.80 3.22
N SER A 85 14.07 6.07 1.98
CA SER A 85 15.38 5.71 1.42
C SER A 85 15.74 6.67 0.28
N LYS A 86 16.97 6.58 -0.24
CA LYS A 86 17.38 7.35 -1.43
C LYS A 86 16.45 7.12 -2.62
N LYS A 87 15.93 5.89 -2.78
CA LYS A 87 14.96 5.55 -3.83
C LYS A 87 13.55 6.02 -3.50
N TYR A 88 13.11 5.94 -2.25
CA TYR A 88 11.76 6.33 -1.83
C TYR A 88 11.85 7.38 -0.72
N PRO A 89 12.00 8.67 -1.05
CA PRO A 89 12.29 9.71 -0.06
C PRO A 89 11.21 9.87 1.01
N VAL A 90 9.95 9.55 0.67
CA VAL A 90 8.78 9.67 1.56
C VAL A 90 8.32 8.32 2.13
N GLY A 91 9.00 7.23 1.79
CA GLY A 91 8.54 5.86 2.02
C GLY A 91 7.59 5.41 0.90
N HIS A 92 7.10 4.17 0.97
CA HIS A 92 6.24 3.62 -0.09
C HIS A 92 5.37 2.47 0.42
N TYR A 93 4.14 2.38 -0.04
CA TYR A 93 3.28 1.23 0.24
C TYR A 93 3.39 0.17 -0.87
N LEU A 94 3.38 -1.10 -0.48
CA LEU A 94 3.29 -2.25 -1.38
C LEU A 94 2.27 -3.26 -0.84
N ALA A 95 1.54 -3.94 -1.71
CA ALA A 95 0.59 -4.98 -1.33
C ALA A 95 1.11 -6.38 -1.69
N ARG A 96 0.86 -7.37 -0.84
CA ARG A 96 1.31 -8.74 -1.03
C ARG A 96 0.28 -9.54 -1.82
N CYS A 97 0.73 -10.20 -2.88
CA CYS A 97 -0.08 -11.10 -3.71
C CYS A 97 0.73 -12.37 -3.97
N GLU A 98 0.22 -13.54 -3.58
CA GLU A 98 0.87 -14.84 -3.81
C GLU A 98 2.33 -14.90 -3.34
N ASP A 99 3.32 -14.86 -4.24
CA ASP A 99 4.77 -14.82 -4.02
C ASP A 99 5.42 -13.47 -4.44
N LYS A 100 4.62 -12.50 -4.89
CA LYS A 100 5.04 -11.17 -5.34
C LYS A 100 4.50 -10.01 -4.49
N TRP A 101 5.07 -8.85 -4.73
CA TRP A 101 4.63 -7.56 -4.22
C TRP A 101 4.07 -6.73 -5.35
N MET A 102 2.80 -6.34 -5.26
CA MET A 102 2.24 -5.30 -6.10
C MET A 102 2.87 -3.97 -5.68
N ASP A 103 3.61 -3.36 -6.60
CA ASP A 103 4.19 -2.03 -6.46
C ASP A 103 3.35 -1.06 -7.32
N PRO A 104 2.69 -0.06 -6.70
CA PRO A 104 1.85 0.89 -7.43
C PRO A 104 2.63 1.88 -8.30
N TRP A 105 3.97 1.93 -8.15
CA TRP A 105 4.90 2.74 -8.93
C TRP A 105 6.22 1.97 -9.18
N ILE A 106 6.13 0.88 -9.93
CA ILE A 106 7.25 -0.05 -10.15
C ILE A 106 8.45 0.59 -10.85
N ASN A 107 8.22 1.63 -11.65
CA ASN A 107 9.22 2.38 -12.40
C ASN A 107 9.58 3.75 -11.77
N PHE A 108 9.36 3.94 -10.46
CA PHE A 108 9.80 5.15 -9.74
C PHE A 108 11.29 5.45 -10.00
N PRO A 109 11.70 6.70 -10.31
CA PRO A 109 10.93 7.95 -10.23
C PRO A 109 10.25 8.43 -11.54
N SER A 110 10.06 7.55 -12.53
CA SER A 110 9.48 7.96 -13.82
C SER A 110 8.08 8.56 -13.65
N LEU A 111 7.84 9.74 -14.22
CA LEU A 111 6.53 10.43 -14.19
C LEU A 111 5.45 9.71 -14.99
N ASN A 112 5.83 8.86 -15.96
CA ASN A 112 4.89 7.93 -16.61
C ASN A 112 4.71 6.72 -15.69
N ILE A 113 3.95 6.90 -14.61
CA ILE A 113 3.78 5.93 -13.53
C ILE A 113 3.26 4.60 -14.10
N LYS A 114 3.86 3.48 -13.68
CA LYS A 114 3.38 2.13 -13.98
C LYS A 114 3.26 1.34 -12.69
N ALA A 115 2.20 0.55 -12.55
CA ALA A 115 2.15 -0.50 -11.54
C ALA A 115 2.71 -1.81 -12.09
N GLY A 116 3.14 -2.68 -11.19
CA GLY A 116 3.57 -4.01 -11.56
C GLY A 116 3.86 -4.89 -10.36
N PHE A 117 4.41 -6.06 -10.62
CA PHE A 117 4.78 -7.01 -9.59
C PHE A 117 6.29 -7.11 -9.41
N ARG A 118 6.75 -7.13 -8.16
CA ARG A 118 8.13 -7.42 -7.77
C ARG A 118 8.20 -8.78 -7.08
N LYS A 119 9.19 -9.59 -7.44
CA LYS A 119 9.49 -10.84 -6.71
C LYS A 119 9.99 -10.59 -5.29
N ARG A 120 10.63 -9.44 -5.03
CA ARG A 120 11.22 -9.07 -3.75
C ARG A 120 10.76 -7.69 -3.32
N LEU A 121 10.68 -7.49 -2.00
CA LEU A 121 10.35 -6.20 -1.43
C LEU A 121 11.47 -5.18 -1.76
N SER A 122 11.09 -4.00 -2.23
CA SER A 122 12.03 -2.97 -2.70
C SER A 122 12.62 -2.08 -1.58
N GLY A 123 12.47 -2.49 -0.33
CA GLY A 123 12.96 -1.75 0.85
C GLY A 123 12.69 -2.49 2.16
N THR A 124 13.02 -1.85 3.28
CA THR A 124 12.75 -2.39 4.62
C THR A 124 11.33 -2.02 5.06
N ALA A 125 10.44 -3.00 5.20
CA ALA A 125 9.12 -2.78 5.81
C ALA A 125 9.27 -2.38 7.28
N ILE A 126 8.60 -1.30 7.67
CA ILE A 126 8.56 -0.81 9.07
C ILE A 126 7.16 -0.89 9.67
N TYR A 127 6.12 -0.81 8.84
CA TYR A 127 4.74 -1.10 9.24
C TYR A 127 4.14 -2.13 8.29
N ALA A 128 3.20 -2.92 8.82
CA ALA A 128 2.40 -3.86 8.06
C ALA A 128 0.94 -3.73 8.50
N ILE A 129 0.03 -3.75 7.52
CA ILE A 129 -1.41 -3.85 7.67
C ILE A 129 -1.75 -5.28 7.28
N ILE A 130 -2.15 -6.07 8.26
CA ILE A 130 -2.25 -7.53 8.16
C ILE A 130 -3.68 -7.98 8.48
N PRO A 131 -4.20 -9.00 7.77
CA PRO A 131 -5.45 -9.64 8.17
C PRO A 131 -5.36 -10.14 9.62
N GLY A 132 -6.45 -9.95 10.36
CA GLY A 132 -6.64 -10.39 11.74
C GLY A 132 -6.74 -11.89 11.88
#